data_AF-A0A2S3IMJ9-F1
#
_entry.id   AF-A0A2S3IMJ9-F1
#
_cell.length_a   1.000
_cell.length_b   1.000
_cell.length_c   1.000
_cell.angle_alpha   90.00
_cell.angle_beta   90.00
_cell.angle_gamma   90.00
#
_symmetry.space_group_name_H-M   'P 1'
#
loop_
_entity.id
_entity.type
_entity.pdbx_description
1 polymer ?
#
loop_
_entity_poly.entity_id
_entity_poly.type
_entity_poly.pdbx_seq_one_letter_code
_entity_poly.pdbx_strand_id
1 'polypeptide(L)'
;MADELDELIGFLSDRNPQVRSAAVDIVRGLTGGEDGLRALTARADRALPALLRLLASAAGSGAGEAAADSLVNLSQDAALATRLVALGAVDAAMDVVARRGGEQPALARSLVMLLVNLTHVASGVAALLQVGDEKVQGLYVAKLVRSFCRSSSDSEEQDTFEYVASILVNISKVEAGRRILMEPKRGLLKQIIRQFDSTNQLRKKGVAGTIRNCCFEADTQLQNLLSLAEYLWPALLLPVAGKKSP
;
A
#
# COMPACT_ATOMS: atom_id res chain seq x y z
N MET A 1 15.01 27.60 -23.68
CA MET A 1 14.20 28.11 -22.55
C MET A 1 13.67 26.87 -21.86
N ALA A 2 13.94 26.68 -20.58
CA ALA A 2 13.34 25.55 -19.87
C ALA A 2 11.82 25.80 -19.83
N ASP A 3 11.03 24.76 -20.10
CA ASP A 3 9.58 24.80 -19.89
C ASP A 3 9.32 25.06 -18.39
N GLU A 4 8.35 25.90 -18.04
CA GLU A 4 8.01 26.25 -16.65
C GLU A 4 7.82 25.01 -15.77
N LEU A 5 7.28 23.92 -16.35
CA LEU A 5 7.11 22.65 -15.64
C LEU A 5 8.43 21.94 -15.38
N ASP A 6 9.40 22.05 -16.29
CA ASP A 6 10.74 21.47 -16.12
C ASP A 6 11.55 22.21 -15.05
N GLU A 7 11.32 23.52 -14.88
CA GLU A 7 11.87 24.31 -13.77
C GLU A 7 11.21 23.92 -12.44
N LEU A 8 9.87 23.80 -12.42
CA LEU A 8 9.12 23.35 -11.25
C LEU A 8 9.60 21.98 -10.74
N ILE A 9 9.80 21.01 -11.64
CA ILE A 9 10.34 19.69 -11.27
C ILE A 9 11.77 19.82 -10.72
N GLY A 10 12.57 20.76 -11.24
CA GLY A 10 13.91 21.06 -10.73
C GLY A 10 13.88 21.51 -9.26
N PHE A 11 12.92 22.35 -8.87
CA PHE A 11 12.78 22.87 -7.52
C PHE A 11 12.44 21.81 -6.46
N LEU A 12 11.94 20.62 -6.86
CA LEU A 12 11.75 19.50 -5.92
C LEU A 12 13.05 19.01 -5.28
N SER A 13 14.20 19.27 -5.92
CA SER A 13 15.53 18.94 -5.40
C SER A 13 16.33 20.17 -4.93
N ASP A 14 15.67 21.32 -4.74
CA ASP A 14 16.32 22.55 -4.29
C ASP A 14 16.95 22.38 -2.89
N ARG A 15 18.01 23.11 -2.57
CA ARG A 15 18.65 23.05 -1.24
C ARG A 15 17.76 23.66 -0.15
N ASN A 16 16.96 24.66 -0.50
CA ASN A 16 16.03 25.34 0.41
C ASN A 16 14.76 24.49 0.64
N PRO A 17 14.48 24.06 1.88
CA PRO A 17 13.27 23.30 2.21
C PRO A 17 11.96 24.02 1.86
N GLN A 18 11.92 25.35 1.96
CA GLN A 18 10.73 26.14 1.64
C GLN A 18 10.42 26.10 0.14
N VAL A 19 11.47 26.17 -0.69
CA VAL A 19 11.34 26.05 -2.16
C VAL A 19 10.86 24.66 -2.53
N ARG A 20 11.42 23.60 -1.91
CA ARG A 20 10.94 22.23 -2.13
C ARG A 20 9.48 22.06 -1.73
N SER A 21 9.06 22.61 -0.59
CA SER A 21 7.68 22.54 -0.11
C SER A 21 6.72 23.22 -1.08
N ALA A 22 7.01 24.47 -1.48
CA ALA A 22 6.18 25.20 -2.43
C ALA A 22 6.09 24.48 -3.78
N ALA A 23 7.22 23.94 -4.28
CA ALA A 23 7.25 23.20 -5.53
C ALA A 23 6.39 21.94 -5.48
N VAL A 24 6.50 21.14 -4.41
CA VAL A 24 5.70 19.91 -4.31
C VAL A 24 4.22 20.17 -4.07
N ASP A 25 3.86 21.26 -3.40
CA ASP A 25 2.45 21.65 -3.23
C ASP A 25 1.81 22.01 -4.59
N ILE A 26 2.55 22.71 -5.46
CA ILE A 26 2.10 22.98 -6.84
C ILE A 26 1.99 21.68 -7.62
N VAL A 27 3.00 20.79 -7.55
CA VAL A 27 2.96 19.48 -8.22
C VAL A 27 1.77 18.64 -7.74
N ARG A 28 1.50 18.61 -6.44
CA ARG A 28 0.33 17.93 -5.86
C ARG A 28 -0.96 18.46 -6.47
N GLY A 29 -1.12 19.77 -6.56
CA GLY A 29 -2.25 20.42 -7.22
C GLY A 29 -2.39 20.01 -8.70
N LEU A 30 -1.29 19.97 -9.45
CA LEU A 30 -1.28 19.54 -10.85
C LEU A 30 -1.69 18.07 -11.03
N THR A 31 -1.27 17.18 -10.13
CA THR A 31 -1.68 15.77 -10.19
C THR A 31 -3.17 15.54 -9.93
N GLY A 32 -3.88 16.53 -9.37
CA GLY A 32 -5.32 16.50 -9.15
C GLY A 32 -6.16 16.82 -10.40
N GLY A 33 -5.54 17.32 -11.48
CA GLY A 33 -6.23 17.66 -12.73
C GLY A 33 -5.68 16.85 -13.92
N GLU A 34 -6.53 16.57 -14.92
CA GLU A 34 -6.15 15.75 -16.07
C GLU A 34 -5.01 16.35 -16.89
N ASP A 35 -5.03 17.67 -17.12
CA ASP A 35 -3.99 18.36 -17.90
C ASP A 35 -2.64 18.35 -17.20
N GLY A 36 -2.63 18.61 -15.88
CA GLY A 36 -1.42 18.54 -15.06
C GLY A 36 -0.86 17.12 -14.99
N LEU A 37 -1.72 16.12 -14.82
CA LEU A 37 -1.33 14.71 -14.83
C LEU A 37 -0.70 14.31 -16.17
N ARG A 38 -1.30 14.73 -17.29
CA ARG A 38 -0.76 14.48 -18.65
C ARG A 38 0.61 15.15 -18.83
N ALA A 39 0.76 16.40 -18.40
CA ALA A 39 2.00 17.15 -18.50
C ALA A 39 3.13 16.54 -17.64
N LEU A 40 2.82 16.08 -16.43
CA LEU A 40 3.76 15.39 -15.54
C LEU A 40 4.13 13.99 -16.06
N THR A 41 3.16 13.28 -16.65
CA THR A 41 3.38 11.97 -17.30
C THR A 41 4.40 12.09 -18.43
N ALA A 42 4.29 13.13 -19.26
CA ALA A 42 5.26 13.41 -20.32
C ALA A 42 6.68 13.70 -19.81
N ARG A 43 6.84 14.04 -18.52
CA ARG A 43 8.12 14.34 -17.85
C ARG A 43 8.47 13.34 -16.75
N ALA A 44 7.86 12.17 -16.79
CA ALA A 44 7.92 11.26 -15.66
C ALA A 44 9.34 10.70 -15.41
N ASP A 45 10.26 10.72 -16.38
CA ASP A 45 11.70 10.41 -16.16
C ASP A 45 12.37 11.34 -15.16
N ARG A 46 11.89 12.58 -15.04
CA ARG A 46 12.42 13.57 -14.08
C ARG A 46 11.53 13.70 -12.85
N ALA A 47 10.21 13.70 -13.04
CA ALA A 47 9.25 13.90 -11.96
C ALA A 47 9.28 12.75 -10.94
N LEU A 48 9.24 11.49 -11.38
CA LEU A 48 9.15 10.35 -10.46
C LEU A 48 10.38 10.22 -9.54
N PRO A 49 11.64 10.27 -10.04
CA PRO A 49 12.80 10.22 -9.16
C PRO A 49 12.88 11.41 -8.21
N ALA A 50 12.46 12.61 -8.65
CA ALA A 50 12.46 13.80 -7.82
C ALA A 50 11.47 13.68 -6.65
N LEU A 51 10.25 13.23 -6.92
CA LEU A 51 9.23 12.99 -5.89
C LEU A 51 9.64 11.88 -4.92
N LEU A 52 10.23 10.78 -5.40
CA LEU A 52 10.73 9.71 -4.53
C LEU A 52 11.87 10.16 -3.61
N ARG A 53 12.82 10.94 -4.12
CA ARG A 53 13.89 11.52 -3.27
C ARG A 53 13.32 12.46 -2.23
N LEU A 54 12.35 13.30 -2.63
CA LEU A 54 11.69 14.22 -1.72
C LEU A 54 10.99 13.45 -0.59
N LEU A 55 10.20 12.43 -0.93
CA LEU A 55 9.53 11.52 0.01
C LEU A 55 10.51 10.90 1.03
N ALA A 56 11.65 10.38 0.55
CA ALA A 56 12.66 9.77 1.42
C ALA A 56 13.37 10.77 2.35
N SER A 57 13.47 12.04 1.93
CA SER A 57 14.19 13.10 2.65
C SER A 57 13.32 13.95 3.59
N ALA A 58 12.00 13.90 3.45
CA ALA A 58 11.04 14.80 4.11
C ALA A 58 10.77 14.46 5.59
N ALA A 59 11.81 14.30 6.40
CA ALA A 59 11.68 14.08 7.83
C ALA A 59 10.95 15.26 8.50
N GLY A 60 9.69 15.04 8.89
CA GLY A 60 8.91 16.00 9.69
C GLY A 60 8.35 17.21 8.96
N SER A 61 8.30 17.21 7.61
CA SER A 61 7.76 18.32 6.82
C SER A 61 6.55 17.90 5.97
N GLY A 62 5.57 18.80 5.79
CA GLY A 62 4.40 18.59 4.92
C GLY A 62 4.74 18.22 3.46
N ALA A 63 5.96 18.55 3.01
CA ALA A 63 6.46 18.16 1.69
C ALA A 63 6.47 16.65 1.44
N GLY A 64 6.61 15.82 2.48
CA GLY A 64 6.58 14.36 2.35
C GLY A 64 5.19 13.83 2.01
N GLU A 65 4.17 14.39 2.66
CA GLU A 65 2.76 14.06 2.38
C GLU A 65 2.37 14.50 0.97
N ALA A 66 2.72 15.73 0.58
CA ALA A 66 2.45 16.23 -0.77
C ALA A 66 3.16 15.39 -1.85
N ALA A 67 4.39 14.93 -1.59
CA ALA A 67 5.09 14.01 -2.48
C ALA A 67 4.40 12.65 -2.56
N ALA A 68 3.98 12.09 -1.42
CA ALA A 68 3.25 10.82 -1.38
C ALA A 68 1.93 10.90 -2.16
N ASP A 69 1.14 11.95 -1.96
CA ASP A 69 -0.12 12.17 -2.67
C ASP A 69 0.08 12.31 -4.19
N SER A 70 1.10 13.07 -4.59
CA SER A 70 1.46 13.21 -6.01
C SER A 70 1.81 11.85 -6.62
N LEU A 71 2.53 11.00 -5.90
CA LEU A 71 2.89 9.64 -6.32
C LEU A 71 1.66 8.72 -6.34
N VAL A 72 0.73 8.84 -5.40
CA VAL A 72 -0.55 8.11 -5.42
C VAL A 72 -1.32 8.43 -6.70
N ASN A 73 -1.46 9.71 -7.05
CA ASN A 73 -2.18 10.12 -8.26
C ASN A 73 -1.49 9.63 -9.54
N LEU A 74 -0.16 9.80 -9.65
CA LEU A 74 0.60 9.34 -10.81
C LEU A 74 0.59 7.80 -10.96
N SER A 75 0.62 7.06 -9.85
CA SER A 75 0.63 5.59 -9.86
C SER A 75 -0.71 4.95 -10.20
N GLN A 76 -1.78 5.73 -10.38
CA GLN A 76 -3.02 5.20 -10.95
C GLN A 76 -2.82 4.71 -12.40
N ASP A 77 -1.86 5.30 -13.12
CA ASP A 77 -1.39 4.79 -14.40
C ASP A 77 -0.45 3.59 -14.17
N ALA A 78 -0.78 2.44 -14.76
CA ALA A 78 -0.03 1.20 -14.57
C ALA A 78 1.40 1.23 -15.14
N ALA A 79 1.65 2.01 -16.20
CA ALA A 79 2.99 2.16 -16.75
C ALA A 79 3.87 3.02 -15.81
N LEU A 80 3.30 4.09 -15.24
CA LEU A 80 3.98 4.89 -14.22
C LEU A 80 4.20 4.11 -12.92
N ALA A 81 3.23 3.31 -12.48
CA ALA A 81 3.39 2.40 -11.34
C ALA A 81 4.55 1.42 -11.57
N THR A 82 4.63 0.82 -12.75
CA THR A 82 5.74 -0.09 -13.12
C THR A 82 7.09 0.63 -13.07
N ARG A 83 7.17 1.86 -13.56
CA ARG A 83 8.39 2.68 -13.50
C ARG A 83 8.75 3.07 -12.07
N LEU A 84 7.78 3.41 -11.23
CA LEU A 84 7.99 3.68 -9.81
C LEU A 84 8.55 2.46 -9.07
N VAL A 85 8.03 1.26 -9.34
CA VAL A 85 8.59 0.02 -8.78
C VAL A 85 10.05 -0.14 -9.19
N ALA A 86 10.39 0.08 -10.47
CA ALA A 86 11.77 0.00 -10.95
C ALA A 86 12.70 1.05 -10.31
N LEU A 87 12.15 2.19 -9.86
CA LEU A 87 12.87 3.22 -9.12
C LEU A 87 12.97 2.95 -7.60
N GLY A 88 12.46 1.81 -7.11
CA GLY A 88 12.54 1.43 -5.68
C GLY A 88 11.42 2.03 -4.82
N ALA A 89 10.28 2.42 -5.40
CA ALA A 89 9.18 3.05 -4.65
C ALA A 89 8.59 2.16 -3.54
N VAL A 90 8.60 0.83 -3.72
CA VAL A 90 8.10 -0.11 -2.70
C VAL A 90 8.97 -0.06 -1.44
N ASP A 91 10.29 -0.12 -1.60
CA ASP A 91 11.24 -0.04 -0.48
C ASP A 91 11.15 1.31 0.21
N ALA A 92 11.14 2.41 -0.57
CA ALA A 92 11.00 3.75 -0.04
C ALA A 92 9.71 3.91 0.79
N ALA A 93 8.57 3.43 0.28
CA ALA A 93 7.30 3.49 1.00
C ALA A 93 7.34 2.65 2.29
N MET A 94 7.84 1.42 2.23
CA MET A 94 7.93 0.53 3.40
C MET A 94 8.86 1.07 4.48
N ASP A 95 9.98 1.69 4.09
CA ASP A 95 10.92 2.31 5.02
C ASP A 95 10.31 3.53 5.72
N VAL A 96 9.62 4.40 4.97
CA VAL A 96 8.97 5.58 5.55
C VAL A 96 7.79 5.17 6.45
N VAL A 97 6.97 4.19 6.05
CA VAL A 97 5.90 3.64 6.92
C VAL A 97 6.49 3.07 8.21
N ALA A 98 7.61 2.35 8.14
CA ALA A 98 8.23 1.76 9.33
C ALA A 98 8.82 2.82 10.29
N ARG A 99 9.39 3.90 9.75
CA ARG A 99 10.03 4.95 10.56
C ARG A 99 9.06 6.01 11.07
N ARG A 100 8.01 6.33 10.31
CA ARG A 100 7.14 7.49 10.55
C ARG A 100 5.67 7.14 10.72
N GLY A 101 5.26 5.88 10.49
CA GLY A 101 3.85 5.50 10.47
C GLY A 101 3.08 5.78 11.75
N GLY A 102 3.77 5.76 12.91
CA GLY A 102 3.16 6.12 14.19
C GLY A 102 3.19 7.62 14.53
N GLU A 103 4.02 8.40 13.85
CA GLU A 103 4.19 9.84 14.08
C GLU A 103 3.36 10.67 13.08
N GLN A 104 3.12 10.16 11.88
CA GLN A 104 2.44 10.85 10.78
C GLN A 104 1.40 9.94 10.10
N PRO A 105 0.19 9.82 10.68
CA PRO A 105 -0.86 8.94 10.17
C PRO A 105 -1.30 9.27 8.72
N ALA A 106 -1.39 10.56 8.37
CA ALA A 106 -1.76 10.99 7.01
C ALA A 106 -0.73 10.52 5.96
N LEU A 107 0.56 10.77 6.21
CA LEU A 107 1.64 10.26 5.36
C LEU A 107 1.62 8.73 5.26
N ALA A 108 1.42 8.03 6.38
CA ALA A 108 1.33 6.58 6.40
C ALA A 108 0.18 6.08 5.52
N ARG A 109 -0.98 6.72 5.60
CA ARG A 109 -2.15 6.41 4.77
C ARG A 109 -1.84 6.60 3.28
N SER A 110 -1.27 7.73 2.87
CA SER A 110 -0.88 7.98 1.48
C SER A 110 0.14 6.97 0.97
N LEU A 111 1.09 6.54 1.80
CA LEU A 111 2.05 5.49 1.45
C LEU A 111 1.41 4.12 1.28
N VAL A 112 0.43 3.76 2.12
CA VAL A 112 -0.34 2.54 1.94
C VAL A 112 -1.17 2.60 0.65
N MET A 113 -1.78 3.75 0.34
CA MET A 113 -2.49 3.95 -0.94
C MET A 113 -1.55 3.83 -2.15
N LEU A 114 -0.33 4.36 -2.05
CA LEU A 114 0.70 4.17 -3.08
C LEU A 114 0.99 2.68 -3.26
N LEU A 115 1.21 1.94 -2.18
CA LEU A 115 1.44 0.49 -2.23
C LEU A 115 0.25 -0.29 -2.83
N VAL A 116 -1.00 0.16 -2.64
CA VAL A 116 -2.16 -0.42 -3.35
C VAL A 116 -1.98 -0.32 -4.87
N ASN A 117 -1.66 0.89 -5.37
CA ASN A 117 -1.45 1.11 -6.80
C ASN A 117 -0.25 0.32 -7.33
N LEU A 118 0.88 0.33 -6.61
CA LEU A 118 2.07 -0.43 -7.01
C LEU A 118 1.81 -1.94 -7.04
N THR A 119 0.92 -2.47 -6.18
CA THR A 119 0.56 -3.89 -6.17
C THR A 119 -0.51 -4.28 -7.21
N HIS A 120 -0.97 -3.35 -8.05
CA HIS A 120 -1.74 -3.71 -9.25
C HIS A 120 -0.86 -4.25 -10.38
N VAL A 121 0.44 -3.93 -10.38
CA VAL A 121 1.40 -4.44 -11.37
C VAL A 121 2.20 -5.61 -10.81
N ALA A 122 2.52 -6.59 -11.67
CA ALA A 122 3.19 -7.83 -11.26
C ALA A 122 4.57 -7.57 -10.62
N SER A 123 5.33 -6.59 -11.14
CA SER A 123 6.62 -6.19 -10.58
C SER A 123 6.50 -5.65 -9.16
N GLY A 124 5.44 -4.88 -8.87
CA GLY A 124 5.21 -4.33 -7.53
C GLY A 124 4.74 -5.39 -6.54
N VAL A 125 3.95 -6.37 -6.98
CA VAL A 125 3.66 -7.57 -6.17
C VAL A 125 4.95 -8.32 -5.84
N ALA A 126 5.80 -8.60 -6.83
CA ALA A 126 7.06 -9.30 -6.61
C ALA A 126 8.00 -8.55 -5.66
N ALA A 127 8.11 -7.23 -5.83
CA ALA A 127 8.90 -6.35 -4.96
C ALA A 127 8.36 -6.34 -3.52
N LEU A 128 7.05 -6.23 -3.32
CA LEU A 128 6.45 -6.22 -1.98
C LEU A 128 6.56 -7.58 -1.28
N LEU A 129 6.44 -8.67 -2.04
CA LEU A 129 6.66 -10.02 -1.53
C LEU A 129 8.15 -10.32 -1.29
N GLN A 130 9.04 -9.48 -1.82
CA GLN A 130 10.50 -9.64 -1.78
C GLN A 130 10.93 -10.98 -2.39
N VAL A 131 10.33 -11.32 -3.54
CA VAL A 131 10.64 -12.56 -4.29
C VAL A 131 12.09 -12.51 -4.77
N GLY A 132 12.83 -13.58 -4.53
CA GLY A 132 14.24 -13.70 -4.93
C GLY A 132 15.25 -13.40 -3.82
N ASP A 133 14.83 -12.87 -2.68
CA ASP A 133 15.67 -12.74 -1.48
C ASP A 133 15.07 -13.55 -0.32
N GLU A 134 15.52 -14.80 -0.19
CA GLU A 134 15.02 -15.74 0.81
C GLU A 134 15.17 -15.24 2.25
N LYS A 135 16.13 -14.34 2.54
CA LYS A 135 16.38 -13.84 3.90
C LYS A 135 15.29 -12.89 4.38
N VAL A 136 14.69 -12.14 3.45
CA VAL A 136 13.70 -11.11 3.76
C VAL A 136 12.34 -11.37 3.13
N GLN A 137 12.18 -12.46 2.37
CA GLN A 137 10.93 -12.78 1.69
C GLN A 137 9.72 -12.68 2.64
N GLY A 138 8.71 -11.90 2.24
CA GLY A 138 7.49 -11.66 3.02
C GLY A 138 7.65 -10.82 4.29
N LEU A 139 8.82 -10.21 4.55
CA LEU A 139 9.02 -9.34 5.72
C LEU A 139 8.13 -8.09 5.63
N TYR A 140 8.02 -7.47 4.45
CA TYR A 140 7.13 -6.33 4.25
C TYR A 140 5.66 -6.69 4.47
N VAL A 141 5.22 -7.84 3.95
CA VAL A 141 3.86 -8.34 4.20
C VAL A 141 3.61 -8.51 5.70
N ALA A 142 4.55 -9.11 6.44
CA ALA A 142 4.42 -9.28 7.88
C ALA A 142 4.33 -7.94 8.64
N LYS A 143 5.09 -6.92 8.21
CA LYS A 143 5.00 -5.56 8.78
C LYS A 143 3.63 -4.93 8.50
N LEU A 144 3.14 -5.01 7.26
CA LEU A 144 1.83 -4.47 6.89
C LEU A 144 0.69 -5.16 7.64
N VAL A 145 0.70 -6.49 7.75
CA VAL A 145 -0.30 -7.25 8.53
C VAL A 145 -0.29 -6.82 9.99
N ARG A 146 0.90 -6.62 10.59
CA ARG A 146 1.01 -6.15 11.96
C ARG A 146 0.39 -4.76 12.15
N SER A 147 0.65 -3.81 11.24
CA SER A 147 0.05 -2.47 11.29
C SER A 147 -1.46 -2.53 11.08
N PHE A 148 -1.91 -3.30 10.09
CA PHE A 148 -3.33 -3.56 9.83
C PHE A 148 -4.04 -4.03 11.09
N CYS A 149 -3.55 -5.07 11.76
CA CYS A 149 -4.22 -5.62 12.94
C CYS A 149 -4.13 -4.75 14.21
N ARG A 150 -3.27 -3.72 14.25
CA ARG A 150 -3.14 -2.81 15.41
C ARG A 150 -4.05 -1.59 15.33
N SER A 151 -4.42 -1.14 14.13
CA SER A 151 -5.15 0.12 13.94
C SER A 151 -6.68 -0.03 13.92
N SER A 152 -7.22 -1.19 14.32
CA SER A 152 -8.66 -1.43 14.32
C SER A 152 -9.41 -0.78 15.49
N SER A 153 -8.87 0.29 16.09
CA SER A 153 -9.55 1.02 17.18
C SER A 153 -10.69 1.86 16.62
N ASP A 154 -11.88 1.73 17.21
CA ASP A 154 -13.12 2.43 16.85
C ASP A 154 -13.09 3.97 17.06
N SER A 155 -11.91 4.57 17.24
CA SER A 155 -11.72 5.95 17.71
C SER A 155 -11.04 6.90 16.73
N GLU A 156 -10.61 6.44 15.55
CA GLU A 156 -10.04 7.32 14.51
C GLU A 156 -11.11 7.63 13.46
N GLU A 157 -11.35 8.91 13.15
CA GLU A 157 -12.28 9.33 12.08
C GLU A 157 -11.91 8.74 10.71
N GLN A 158 -10.64 8.36 10.51
CA GLN A 158 -10.13 7.66 9.34
C GLN A 158 -9.12 6.58 9.73
N ASP A 159 -9.37 5.35 9.32
CA ASP A 159 -8.51 4.20 9.58
C ASP A 159 -7.26 4.23 8.68
N THR A 160 -6.11 4.57 9.26
CA THR A 160 -4.83 4.72 8.53
C THR A 160 -4.46 3.51 7.67
N PHE A 161 -4.71 2.28 8.14
CA PHE A 161 -4.24 1.06 7.49
C PHE A 161 -5.35 0.25 6.80
N GLU A 162 -6.58 0.76 6.68
CA GLU A 162 -7.68 0.04 6.02
C GLU A 162 -7.32 -0.44 4.61
N TYR A 163 -6.52 0.34 3.86
CA TYR A 163 -6.10 0.03 2.50
C TYR A 163 -5.12 -1.14 2.39
N VAL A 164 -4.51 -1.58 3.51
CA VAL A 164 -3.76 -2.84 3.53
C VAL A 164 -4.66 -4.01 3.13
N ALA A 165 -5.97 -3.93 3.39
CA ALA A 165 -6.93 -4.92 2.94
C ALA A 165 -6.89 -5.14 1.41
N SER A 166 -6.74 -4.07 0.63
CA SER A 166 -6.60 -4.15 -0.84
C SER A 166 -5.25 -4.72 -1.26
N ILE A 167 -4.17 -4.39 -0.55
CA ILE A 167 -2.83 -4.96 -0.79
C ILE A 167 -2.85 -6.48 -0.59
N LEU A 168 -3.49 -6.96 0.48
CA LEU A 168 -3.62 -8.39 0.78
C LEU A 168 -4.38 -9.14 -0.32
N VAL A 169 -5.44 -8.54 -0.86
CA VAL A 169 -6.16 -9.09 -2.01
C VAL A 169 -5.27 -9.12 -3.26
N ASN A 170 -4.49 -8.07 -3.52
CA ASN A 170 -3.62 -8.01 -4.68
C ASN A 170 -2.52 -9.08 -4.65
N ILE A 171 -1.78 -9.19 -3.53
CA ILE A 171 -0.69 -10.16 -3.43
C ILE A 171 -1.18 -11.62 -3.40
N SER A 172 -2.38 -11.88 -2.87
CA SER A 172 -2.95 -13.23 -2.81
C SER A 172 -3.44 -13.76 -4.17
N LYS A 173 -3.49 -12.92 -5.21
CA LYS A 173 -3.78 -13.36 -6.59
C LYS A 173 -2.68 -14.27 -7.15
N VAL A 174 -1.44 -14.11 -6.68
CA VAL A 174 -0.29 -14.92 -7.14
C VAL A 174 0.08 -16.00 -6.12
N GLU A 175 0.57 -17.15 -6.61
CA GLU A 175 0.93 -18.31 -5.78
C GLU A 175 1.96 -17.98 -4.70
N ALA A 176 3.00 -17.18 -5.05
CA ALA A 176 4.01 -16.74 -4.08
C ALA A 176 3.41 -15.99 -2.89
N GLY A 177 2.40 -15.15 -3.13
CA GLY A 177 1.71 -14.42 -2.08
C GLY A 177 0.86 -15.32 -1.21
N ARG A 178 0.13 -16.28 -1.81
CA ARG A 178 -0.63 -17.29 -1.06
C ARG A 178 0.27 -18.13 -0.17
N ARG A 179 1.42 -18.60 -0.69
CA ARG A 179 2.43 -19.34 0.09
C ARG A 179 2.89 -18.56 1.32
N ILE A 180 3.24 -17.28 1.16
CA ILE A 180 3.68 -16.42 2.27
C ILE A 180 2.55 -16.23 3.31
N LEU A 181 1.31 -16.00 2.87
CA LEU A 181 0.18 -15.76 3.76
C LEU A 181 -0.22 -17.02 4.54
N MET A 182 -0.18 -18.18 3.88
CA MET A 182 -0.60 -19.48 4.42
C MET A 182 0.50 -20.20 5.22
N GLU A 183 1.73 -19.67 5.25
CA GLU A 183 2.84 -20.28 5.98
C GLU A 183 2.52 -20.36 7.50
N PRO A 184 2.35 -21.57 8.08
CA PRO A 184 1.87 -21.72 9.46
C PRO A 184 2.78 -21.05 10.49
N LYS A 185 4.09 -21.11 10.27
CA LYS A 185 5.10 -20.51 11.17
C LYS A 185 4.98 -18.99 11.28
N ARG A 186 4.48 -18.31 10.24
CA ARG A 186 4.28 -16.85 10.25
C ARG A 186 2.95 -16.44 10.85
N GLY A 187 1.93 -17.30 10.74
CA GLY A 187 0.60 -17.03 11.29
C GLY A 187 -0.08 -15.77 10.72
N LEU A 188 0.26 -15.35 9.49
CA LEU A 188 -0.25 -14.12 8.90
C LEU A 188 -1.74 -14.25 8.56
N LEU A 189 -2.14 -15.32 7.87
CA LEU A 189 -3.54 -15.54 7.52
C LEU A 189 -4.45 -15.60 8.76
N LYS A 190 -3.99 -16.22 9.85
CA LYS A 190 -4.70 -16.18 11.14
C LYS A 190 -4.96 -14.75 11.62
N GLN A 191 -3.94 -13.89 11.60
CA GLN A 191 -4.07 -12.49 12.03
C GLN A 191 -5.04 -11.70 11.14
N ILE A 192 -4.97 -11.92 9.82
CA ILE A 192 -5.86 -11.28 8.84
C ILE A 192 -7.31 -11.73 9.05
N ILE A 193 -7.57 -13.03 9.21
CA ILE A 193 -8.93 -13.56 9.38
C ILE A 193 -9.59 -12.90 10.58
N ARG A 194 -8.88 -12.71 11.70
CA ARG A 194 -9.41 -12.06 12.92
C ARG A 194 -9.86 -10.60 12.75
N GLN A 195 -9.75 -10.03 11.55
CA GLN A 195 -10.27 -8.70 11.22
C GLN A 195 -11.66 -8.76 10.56
N PHE A 196 -12.27 -9.96 10.45
CA PHE A 196 -13.59 -10.16 9.82
C PHE A 196 -14.73 -9.43 10.53
N ASP A 197 -14.58 -9.13 11.82
CA ASP A 197 -15.55 -8.46 12.69
C ASP A 197 -15.41 -6.93 12.68
N SER A 198 -14.46 -6.39 11.92
CA SER A 198 -14.25 -4.94 11.81
C SER A 198 -15.52 -4.20 11.35
N THR A 199 -15.77 -3.04 11.95
CA THR A 199 -16.80 -2.09 11.53
C THR A 199 -16.49 -1.50 10.14
N ASN A 200 -15.22 -1.44 9.76
CA ASN A 200 -14.74 -0.96 8.47
C ASN A 200 -15.06 -1.96 7.33
N GLN A 201 -15.81 -1.50 6.32
CA GLN A 201 -16.25 -2.32 5.20
C GLN A 201 -15.11 -2.70 4.25
N LEU A 202 -14.12 -1.83 4.05
CA LEU A 202 -12.97 -2.12 3.20
C LEU A 202 -12.15 -3.27 3.77
N ARG A 203 -11.94 -3.27 5.10
CA ARG A 203 -11.28 -4.36 5.82
C ARG A 203 -11.99 -5.69 5.61
N LYS A 204 -13.29 -5.74 5.89
CA LYS A 204 -14.09 -6.97 5.72
C LYS A 204 -14.02 -7.53 4.31
N LYS A 205 -14.18 -6.66 3.30
CA LYS A 205 -14.07 -7.05 1.89
C LYS A 205 -12.69 -7.60 1.55
N GLY A 206 -11.62 -6.94 2.01
CA GLY A 206 -10.26 -7.40 1.75
C GLY A 206 -9.90 -8.68 2.49
N VAL A 207 -10.37 -8.88 3.72
CA VAL A 207 -10.23 -10.14 4.47
C VAL A 207 -10.93 -11.26 3.71
N ALA A 208 -12.19 -11.09 3.32
CA ALA A 208 -12.94 -12.09 2.56
C ALA A 208 -12.28 -12.41 1.21
N GLY A 209 -11.83 -11.38 0.47
CA GLY A 209 -11.11 -11.55 -0.79
C GLY A 209 -9.79 -12.30 -0.62
N THR A 210 -9.05 -12.01 0.45
CA THR A 210 -7.78 -12.69 0.76
C THR A 210 -8.01 -14.15 1.14
N ILE A 211 -9.02 -14.45 1.96
CA ILE A 211 -9.43 -15.82 2.29
C ILE A 211 -9.80 -16.58 1.02
N ARG A 212 -10.69 -16.01 0.18
CA ARG A 212 -11.10 -16.60 -1.10
C ARG A 212 -9.88 -16.94 -1.97
N ASN A 213 -8.96 -16.01 -2.12
CA ASN A 213 -7.77 -16.21 -2.93
C ASN A 213 -6.88 -17.32 -2.34
N CYS A 214 -6.65 -17.35 -1.03
CA CYS A 214 -5.87 -18.41 -0.38
C CYS A 214 -6.51 -19.81 -0.57
N CYS A 215 -7.83 -19.90 -0.64
CA CYS A 215 -8.53 -21.16 -0.90
C CYS A 215 -8.27 -21.75 -2.30
N PHE A 216 -7.64 -21.04 -3.24
CA PHE A 216 -7.17 -21.66 -4.48
C PHE A 216 -6.08 -22.72 -4.25
N GLU A 217 -5.41 -22.71 -3.08
CA GLU A 217 -4.45 -23.75 -2.69
C GLU A 217 -5.10 -24.88 -1.88
N ALA A 218 -6.43 -24.96 -1.79
CA ALA A 218 -7.10 -25.92 -0.91
C ALA A 218 -6.68 -27.38 -1.19
N ASP A 219 -6.49 -27.77 -2.45
CA ASP A 219 -6.11 -29.13 -2.81
C ASP A 219 -4.72 -29.53 -2.29
N THR A 220 -3.80 -28.57 -2.17
CA THR A 220 -2.40 -28.82 -1.77
C THR A 220 -2.11 -28.41 -0.32
N GLN A 221 -2.91 -27.51 0.25
CA GLN A 221 -2.69 -26.88 1.55
C GLN A 221 -3.89 -27.05 2.50
N LEU A 222 -4.77 -28.05 2.26
CA LEU A 222 -5.98 -28.27 3.06
C LEU A 222 -5.69 -28.30 4.57
N GLN A 223 -4.64 -28.99 5.00
CA GLN A 223 -4.28 -29.10 6.42
C GLN A 223 -3.95 -27.75 7.06
N ASN A 224 -3.28 -26.86 6.32
CA ASN A 224 -2.99 -25.51 6.78
C ASN A 224 -4.27 -24.69 6.93
N LEU A 225 -5.23 -24.83 6.00
CA LEU A 225 -6.55 -24.19 6.11
C LEU A 225 -7.37 -24.76 7.28
N LEU A 226 -7.40 -26.09 7.45
CA LEU A 226 -8.12 -26.74 8.55
C LEU A 226 -7.56 -26.34 9.92
N SER A 227 -6.26 -26.08 10.03
CA SER A 227 -5.66 -25.55 11.27
C SER A 227 -6.19 -24.16 11.67
N LEU A 228 -6.83 -23.44 10.74
CA LEU A 228 -7.43 -22.12 10.93
C LEU A 228 -8.96 -22.17 11.02
N ALA A 229 -9.56 -23.37 11.02
CA ALA A 229 -11.00 -23.60 11.00
C ALA A 229 -11.77 -22.77 12.05
N GLU A 230 -11.24 -22.68 13.28
CA GLU A 230 -11.85 -21.92 14.37
C GLU A 230 -12.02 -20.41 14.05
N TYR A 231 -11.18 -19.85 13.18
CA TYR A 231 -11.28 -18.46 12.72
C TYR A 231 -11.99 -18.35 11.37
N LEU A 232 -11.81 -19.33 10.49
CA LEU A 232 -12.40 -19.35 9.15
C LEU A 232 -13.92 -19.49 9.21
N TRP A 233 -14.46 -20.38 10.06
CA TRP A 233 -15.91 -20.62 10.10
C TRP A 233 -16.70 -19.36 10.48
N PRO A 234 -16.37 -18.62 11.56
CA PRO A 234 -17.06 -17.38 11.87
C PRO A 234 -16.96 -16.36 10.72
N ALA A 235 -15.77 -16.20 10.13
CA ALA A 235 -15.54 -15.25 9.04
C ALA A 235 -16.34 -15.57 7.77
N LEU A 236 -16.65 -16.85 7.51
CA LEU A 236 -17.43 -17.29 6.34
C LEU A 236 -18.94 -17.36 6.63
N LEU A 237 -19.33 -17.82 7.81
CA LEU A 237 -20.74 -18.09 8.14
C LEU A 237 -21.47 -16.87 8.69
N LEU A 238 -20.82 -16.02 9.51
CA LEU A 238 -21.50 -14.88 10.11
C LEU A 238 -21.98 -13.82 9.10
N PRO A 239 -21.24 -13.51 8.01
CA PRO A 239 -21.74 -12.58 6.99
C PRO A 239 -23.03 -13.04 6.29
N VAL A 240 -23.30 -14.35 6.27
CA VAL A 240 -24.52 -14.93 5.67
C VAL A 240 -25.55 -15.33 6.73
N ALA A 241 -25.19 -15.32 8.01
CA ALA A 241 -26.10 -15.53 9.12
C ALA A 241 -26.97 -14.28 9.31
N GLY A 242 -28.12 -14.24 8.64
CA GLY A 242 -29.09 -13.18 8.83
C GLY A 242 -29.58 -13.11 10.29
N LYS A 243 -29.69 -11.91 10.84
CA LYS A 243 -30.56 -11.68 12.01
C LYS A 243 -31.98 -11.56 11.47
N LYS A 244 -32.95 -12.30 12.05
CA LYS A 244 -34.36 -11.94 11.84
C LYS A 244 -34.52 -10.50 12.33
N SER A 245 -34.97 -9.60 11.45
CA SER A 245 -35.42 -8.28 11.89
C SER A 245 -36.51 -8.48 12.95
N PRO A 246 -36.47 -7.77 14.09
CA PRO A 246 -37.56 -7.78 15.04
C PRO A 246 -38.87 -7.27 14.41
#